data_AF-A0A843JZ81-F1
#
_entry.id   AF-A0A843JZ81-F1
#
_cell.length_a   1.000
_cell.length_b   1.000
_cell.length_c   1.000
_cell.angle_alpha   90.00
_cell.angle_beta   90.00
_cell.angle_gamma   90.00
#
_symmetry.space_group_name_H-M   'P 1'
#
loop_
_entity.id
_entity.type
_entity.pdbx_description
1 polymer ?
#
loop_
_entity_poly.entity_id
_entity_poly.type
_entity_poly.pdbx_seq_one_letter_code
_entity_poly.pdbx_strand_id
1 'polypeptide(L)' 'NLGKYVRLMGKNTNECKLCGNKILKENILGSSSYFCPVCQKYD' A
#
# COMPACT_ATOMS: atom_id res chain seq x y z
N ASN A 1 10.93 -15.44 -18.29
CA ASN A 1 10.82 -14.19 -17.50
C ASN A 1 9.74 -14.32 -16.43
N LEU A 2 10.08 -14.87 -15.27
CA LEU A 2 9.16 -14.93 -14.11
C LEU A 2 9.18 -13.58 -13.39
N GLY A 3 8.65 -12.54 -14.04
CA GLY A 3 8.40 -11.23 -13.44
C GLY A 3 7.28 -11.33 -12.39
N LYS A 4 7.57 -11.93 -11.23
CA LYS A 4 6.61 -12.05 -10.13
C LYS A 4 6.59 -10.74 -9.34
N TYR A 5 5.82 -9.77 -9.82
CA TYR A 5 5.54 -8.57 -9.01
C TYR A 5 4.68 -8.98 -7.81
N VAL A 6 5.23 -8.81 -6.60
CA VAL A 6 4.48 -9.04 -5.37
C VAL A 6 3.73 -7.76 -5.04
N ARG A 7 2.41 -7.78 -5.17
CA ARG A 7 1.57 -6.66 -4.77
C ARG A 7 1.48 -6.60 -3.25
N LEU A 8 2.11 -5.57 -2.67
CA LEU A 8 2.10 -5.33 -1.22
C LEU A 8 0.87 -4.56 -0.76
N MET A 9 0.32 -3.66 -1.59
CA MET A 9 -0.79 -2.77 -1.24
C MET A 9 -1.96 -2.89 -2.22
N GLY A 10 -3.19 -2.85 -1.71
CA GLY A 10 -4.41 -2.86 -2.52
C GLY A 10 -5.68 -2.83 -1.69
N LYS A 11 -6.83 -2.84 -2.36
CA LYS A 11 -8.16 -2.73 -1.72
C LYS A 11 -8.44 -3.78 -0.65
N ASN A 12 -7.88 -4.99 -0.81
CA ASN A 12 -8.11 -6.11 0.10
C ASN A 12 -6.96 -6.28 1.12
N THR A 13 -6.04 -5.33 1.18
CA THR A 13 -4.92 -5.36 2.11
C THR A 13 -5.22 -4.42 3.28
N ASN A 14 -5.61 -4.99 4.41
CA ASN A 14 -5.95 -4.21 5.60
C ASN A 14 -4.71 -3.79 6.40
N GLU A 15 -3.65 -4.60 6.35
CA GLU A 15 -2.44 -4.44 7.16
C GLU A 15 -1.19 -4.59 6.29
N CYS A 16 -0.15 -3.82 6.63
CA CYS A 16 1.13 -3.83 5.93
C CYS A 16 1.88 -5.13 6.23
N LYS A 17 2.23 -5.89 5.20
CA LYS A 17 3.00 -7.14 5.34
C LYS A 17 4.42 -6.95 5.88
N LEU A 18 4.93 -5.71 5.90
CA LEU A 18 6.29 -5.39 6.35
C LEU A 18 6.34 -4.95 7.82
N CYS A 19 5.37 -4.15 8.27
CA CYS A 19 5.39 -3.57 9.62
C CYS A 19 4.13 -3.88 10.46
N GLY A 20 3.13 -4.58 9.91
CA GLY A 20 1.86 -4.87 10.56
C GLY A 20 0.92 -3.67 10.70
N ASN A 21 1.34 -2.46 10.35
CA ASN A 21 0.50 -1.27 10.51
C ASN A 21 -0.67 -1.25 9.52
N LYS A 22 -1.78 -0.61 9.90
CA LYS A 22 -2.97 -0.47 9.07
C LYS A 22 -2.66 0.28 7.76
N ILE A 23 -3.18 -0.24 6.65
CA ILE A 23 -3.11 0.43 5.35
C ILE A 23 -4.17 1.53 5.27
N LEU A 24 -3.75 2.70 4.80
CA LEU A 24 -4.63 3.82 4.56
C LEU A 24 -5.03 3.88 3.08
N LYS A 25 -6.26 4.33 2.84
CA LYS A 25 -6.80 4.58 1.52
C LYS A 25 -6.96 6.09 1.36
N GLU A 26 -6.33 6.64 0.33
CA GLU A 26 -6.49 8.04 -0.07
C GLU A 26 -6.98 8.14 -1.51
N ASN A 27 -7.65 9.24 -1.84
CA ASN A 27 -7.97 9.57 -3.22
C ASN A 27 -6.94 10.60 -3.71
N ILE A 28 -6.09 10.21 -4.64
CA ILE A 28 -5.06 11.05 -5.23
C ILE A 28 -5.41 11.21 -6.71
N LEU A 29 -5.66 12.45 -7.14
CA LEU A 29 -6.00 12.80 -8.53
C LEU A 29 -7.18 11.98 -9.10
N GLY A 30 -8.21 11.71 -8.28
CA GLY A 30 -9.38 10.94 -8.68
C GLY A 30 -9.20 9.42 -8.58
N SER A 31 -8.00 8.94 -8.26
CA SER A 31 -7.69 7.50 -8.13
C SER A 31 -7.56 7.09 -6.68
N SER A 32 -8.06 5.89 -6.35
CA SER A 32 -7.87 5.30 -5.02
C SER A 32 -6.47 4.72 -4.88
N SER A 33 -5.67 5.30 -4.01
CA SER A 33 -4.33 4.84 -3.63
C SER A 33 -4.36 4.19 -2.26
N TYR A 34 -3.62 3.09 -2.11
CA TYR A 34 -3.49 2.33 -0.87
C TYR A 34 -2.03 2.32 -0.46
N PHE A 35 -1.71 2.79 0.73
CA PHE A 35 -0.32 2.93 1.18
C PHE A 35 -0.18 2.70 2.69
N CYS A 36 1.05 2.41 3.10
CA CYS A 36 1.39 2.26 4.53
C CYS A 36 2.05 3.56 5.04
N PRO A 37 1.47 4.29 6.00
CA PRO A 37 2.01 5.57 6.45
C PRO A 37 3.32 5.45 7.23
N VAL A 38 3.66 4.25 7.73
CA VAL A 38 4.91 4.00 8.46
C VAL A 38 6.06 3.67 7.52
N CYS A 39 5.80 2.85 6.49
CA CYS A 39 6.82 2.45 5.53
C CYS A 39 7.00 3.45 4.39
N GLN A 40 5.93 4.16 4.00
CA GLN A 40 5.90 5.12 2.90
C GLN A 40 5.66 6.51 3.49
N LYS A 41 6.68 7.02 4.19
CA LYS A 41 6.63 8.36 4.79
C LYS A 41 6.76 9.43 3.71
N TYR A 42 6.12 10.57 3.96
CA TYR A 42 6.44 11.80 3.27
C TYR A 42 7.72 12.36 3.91
N ASP A 43 8.78 12.50 3.13
CA ASP A 43 9.94 13.33 3.51
C ASP A 43 9.58 14.82 3.40
#